data_AF-A0A4Y4D861-F1
#
_entry.id   AF-A0A4Y4D861-F1
#
_cell.length_a   1.000
_cell.length_b   1.000
_cell.length_c   1.000
_cell.angle_alpha   90.00
_cell.angle_beta   90.00
_cell.angle_gamma   90.00
#
_symmetry.space_group_name_H-M   'P 1'
#
loop_
_entity.id
_entity.type
_entity.pdbx_description
1 polymer ?
#
loop_
_entity_poly.entity_id
_entity_poly.type
_entity_poly.pdbx_seq_one_letter_code
_entity_poly.pdbx_strand_id
1 'polypeptide(L)'
;MKPSRDLLPRLSSTLVLLAALWSFVSIPFAHQHGVPLVDDIFTTLGVPSGPNLFLALSLLIVGTSLRRGLRFAWVIALGTLVLELLVFAAAMVVMLLDGFEDELSPLDGVLLAAGVLITVAWTVAFIVRRRDFPARMRHGALRRALLTLAAGLLLAIALVFAASWLVPGHLHGVEHLWFSFRSVTGLSLPRSISDGSPGPHWLATLGGVLGAAALFWSVWQFTQSAQRSELVSPEDELRIRRMLATNGNQDSLGYFATRRDKSVIFSPDGRAAVSYRVLGSVCLASGDPLGPHDAWPEAIAAWKRECREHAWRMAVLSASETGAEAYVAAGLRARPLGDEAVLETDSFTLEGRTMRPVKRAVARVREAGCTVTVERHSQLDAATMQQIIELSEK
;
A
#
# COMPACT_ATOMS: atom_id res chain seq x y z
N MET A 1 -25.47 5.23 -4.12
CA MET A 1 -24.24 5.89 -3.62
C MET A 1 -24.62 6.80 -2.47
N LYS A 2 -24.19 6.54 -1.23
CA LYS A 2 -24.40 7.47 -0.09
C LYS A 2 -23.24 8.49 -0.12
N PRO A 3 -23.45 9.75 -0.55
CA PRO A 3 -22.36 10.71 -0.78
C PRO A 3 -21.66 11.14 0.52
N SER A 4 -22.33 10.98 1.67
CA SER A 4 -21.85 11.55 2.92
C SER A 4 -20.68 10.81 3.57
N ARG A 5 -20.49 9.50 3.32
CA ARG A 5 -19.46 8.69 4.01
C ARG A 5 -18.02 8.94 3.52
N ASP A 6 -17.85 9.48 2.31
CA ASP A 6 -16.51 9.65 1.74
C ASP A 6 -15.95 11.08 1.88
N LEU A 7 -16.74 12.03 2.40
CA LEU A 7 -16.34 13.44 2.39
C LEU A 7 -15.08 13.70 3.22
N LEU A 8 -15.03 13.20 4.46
CA LEU A 8 -13.87 13.45 5.34
C LEU A 8 -12.59 12.79 4.80
N PRO A 9 -12.57 11.49 4.43
CA PRO A 9 -11.40 10.89 3.78
C PRO A 9 -10.94 11.62 2.53
N ARG A 10 -11.87 12.11 1.69
CA ARG A 10 -11.53 12.85 0.47
C ARG A 10 -10.90 14.20 0.80
N LEU A 11 -11.57 15.04 1.60
CA LEU A 11 -11.09 16.38 1.95
C LEU A 11 -9.74 16.32 2.65
N SER A 12 -9.59 15.49 3.68
CA SER A 12 -8.32 15.36 4.39
C SER A 12 -7.23 14.80 3.49
N SER A 13 -7.53 13.81 2.64
CA SER A 13 -6.54 13.31 1.69
C SER A 13 -6.10 14.36 0.68
N THR A 14 -7.01 15.18 0.16
CA THR A 14 -6.68 16.23 -0.80
C THR A 14 -5.79 17.28 -0.13
N LEU A 15 -6.13 17.73 1.08
CA LEU A 15 -5.32 18.67 1.84
C LEU A 15 -3.90 18.13 2.10
N VAL A 16 -3.78 16.89 2.61
CA VAL A 16 -2.48 16.25 2.87
C VAL A 16 -1.68 16.04 1.58
N LEU A 17 -2.34 15.69 0.47
CA LEU A 17 -1.65 15.52 -0.83
C LEU A 17 -1.19 16.86 -1.43
N LEU A 18 -1.94 17.95 -1.22
CA LEU A 18 -1.50 19.29 -1.59
C LEU A 18 -0.30 19.72 -0.75
N ALA A 19 -0.30 19.42 0.56
CA ALA A 19 0.85 19.66 1.43
C ALA A 19 2.06 18.81 1.01
N ALA A 20 1.86 17.54 0.60
CA ALA A 20 2.92 16.69 0.07
C ALA A 20 3.55 17.27 -1.20
N LEU A 21 2.71 17.73 -2.14
CA LEU A 21 3.16 18.36 -3.38
C LEU A 21 3.90 19.66 -3.09
N TRP A 22 3.36 20.49 -2.21
CA TRP A 22 3.99 21.75 -1.79
C TRP A 22 5.35 21.49 -1.15
N SER A 23 5.44 20.59 -0.16
CA SER A 23 6.69 20.21 0.52
C SER A 23 7.75 19.67 -0.44
N PHE A 24 7.36 19.07 -1.57
CA PHE A 24 8.29 18.64 -2.62
C PHE A 24 8.74 19.80 -3.53
N VAL A 25 7.79 20.64 -3.98
CA VAL A 25 8.06 21.78 -4.87
C VAL A 25 8.85 22.88 -4.16
N SER A 26 8.69 23.05 -2.84
CA SER A 26 9.37 24.08 -2.07
C SER A 26 10.85 23.77 -1.78
N ILE A 27 11.31 22.51 -1.96
CA ILE A 27 12.71 22.10 -1.74
C ILE A 27 13.73 23.01 -2.47
N PRO A 28 13.66 23.22 -3.80
CA PRO A 28 14.60 24.11 -4.51
C PRO A 28 14.43 25.59 -4.15
N PHE A 29 13.30 25.98 -3.58
CA PHE A 29 12.97 27.37 -3.27
C PHE A 29 13.01 27.69 -1.77
N ALA A 30 13.62 26.83 -0.95
CA ALA A 30 13.64 26.94 0.51
C ALA A 30 14.10 28.32 1.04
N HIS A 31 14.84 29.08 0.23
CA HIS A 31 15.35 30.42 0.53
C HIS A 31 14.40 31.58 0.19
N GLN A 32 13.34 31.34 -0.57
CA GLN A 32 12.44 32.40 -1.00
C GLN A 32 11.48 32.79 0.14
N HIS A 33 11.28 34.10 0.34
CA HIS A 33 10.44 34.63 1.41
C HIS A 33 8.98 34.15 1.36
N GLY A 34 8.50 33.71 0.19
CA GLY A 34 7.15 33.17 0.03
C GLY A 34 6.96 31.75 0.57
N VAL A 35 8.03 30.95 0.72
CA VAL A 35 7.89 29.53 1.09
C VAL A 35 7.30 29.35 2.48
N PRO A 36 7.85 29.98 3.55
CA PRO A 36 7.33 29.70 4.87
C PRO A 36 5.94 30.34 5.12
N LEU A 37 5.48 31.28 4.27
CA LEU A 37 4.11 31.81 4.33
C LEU A 37 3.08 30.74 3.90
N VAL A 38 3.42 29.93 2.89
CA VAL A 38 2.56 28.83 2.47
C VAL A 38 2.64 27.67 3.47
N ASP A 39 3.80 27.44 4.09
CA ASP A 39 3.93 26.44 5.15
C ASP A 39 3.06 26.75 6.37
N ASP A 40 2.97 28.02 6.75
CA ASP A 40 2.06 28.46 7.82
C ASP A 40 0.60 28.22 7.47
N ILE A 41 0.20 28.38 6.20
CA ILE A 41 -1.17 28.11 5.77
C ILE A 41 -1.50 26.63 5.97
N PHE A 42 -0.62 25.71 5.56
CA PHE A 42 -0.85 24.28 5.77
C PHE A 42 -0.84 23.90 7.26
N THR A 43 0.08 24.46 8.04
CA THR A 43 0.15 24.25 9.48
C THR A 43 -1.13 24.75 10.17
N THR A 44 -1.62 25.94 9.80
CA THR A 44 -2.91 26.48 10.27
C THR A 44 -4.08 25.58 9.88
N LEU A 45 -3.99 24.86 8.76
CA LEU A 45 -4.98 23.88 8.32
C LEU A 45 -4.83 22.51 8.99
N GLY A 46 -3.88 22.34 9.91
CA GLY A 46 -3.63 21.12 10.68
C GLY A 46 -2.77 20.08 9.95
N VAL A 47 -1.93 20.51 9.01
CA VAL A 47 -1.03 19.63 8.25
C VAL A 47 0.38 20.21 8.24
N PRO A 48 1.39 19.51 8.79
CA PRO A 48 2.76 19.98 8.74
C PRO A 48 3.26 19.99 7.29
N SER A 49 3.89 21.07 6.86
CA SER A 49 4.58 21.15 5.57
C SER A 49 5.91 21.87 5.70
N GLY A 50 6.79 21.64 4.73
CA GLY A 50 8.10 22.28 4.67
C GLY A 50 8.96 21.69 3.56
N PRO A 51 10.06 22.36 3.17
CA PRO A 51 10.93 21.95 2.07
C PRO A 51 11.80 20.72 2.45
N ASN A 52 11.17 19.56 2.66
CA ASN A 52 11.82 18.34 3.12
C ASN A 52 11.27 17.10 2.38
N LEU A 53 12.19 16.31 1.80
CA LEU A 53 11.85 15.13 1.00
C LEU A 53 11.18 14.02 1.83
N PHE A 54 11.66 13.76 3.06
CA PHE A 54 11.04 12.77 3.94
C PHE A 54 9.61 13.16 4.30
N LEU A 55 9.38 14.43 4.65
CA LEU A 55 8.05 14.94 4.97
C LEU A 55 7.11 14.84 3.76
N ALA A 56 7.56 15.28 2.58
CA ALA A 56 6.78 15.19 1.35
C ALA A 56 6.35 13.75 1.03
N LEU A 57 7.27 12.79 1.12
CA LEU A 57 6.97 11.37 0.88
C LEU A 57 6.07 10.78 1.97
N SER A 58 6.27 11.17 3.23
CA SER A 58 5.43 10.73 4.36
C SER A 58 3.99 11.21 4.19
N LEU A 59 3.80 12.49 3.85
CA LEU A 59 2.50 13.08 3.55
C LEU A 59 1.86 12.41 2.31
N LEU A 60 2.64 12.09 1.28
CA LEU A 60 2.12 11.36 0.11
C LEU A 60 1.56 9.97 0.52
N ILE A 61 2.29 9.22 1.35
CA ILE A 61 1.86 7.92 1.85
C ILE A 61 0.62 8.05 2.75
N VAL A 62 0.61 9.01 3.68
CA VAL A 62 -0.52 9.22 4.59
C VAL A 62 -1.75 9.71 3.82
N GLY A 63 -1.61 10.68 2.92
CA GLY A 63 -2.69 11.23 2.10
C GLY A 63 -3.33 10.19 1.20
N THR A 64 -2.53 9.39 0.49
CA THR A 64 -3.05 8.26 -0.32
C THR A 64 -3.73 7.20 0.55
N SER A 65 -3.23 6.96 1.76
CA SER A 65 -3.80 6.00 2.72
C SER A 65 -5.10 6.50 3.36
N LEU A 66 -5.22 7.80 3.64
CA LEU A 66 -6.46 8.46 4.09
C LEU A 66 -7.53 8.34 3.01
N ARG A 67 -7.18 8.59 1.75
CA ARG A 67 -8.11 8.44 0.61
C ARG A 67 -8.67 7.02 0.49
N ARG A 68 -7.90 6.02 0.91
CA ARG A 68 -8.30 4.61 0.95
C ARG A 68 -9.08 4.21 2.21
N GLY A 69 -9.24 5.11 3.18
CA GLY A 69 -9.95 4.82 4.43
C GLY A 69 -9.19 3.90 5.37
N LEU A 70 -7.85 3.91 5.33
CA LEU A 70 -7.02 3.05 6.18
C LEU A 70 -6.99 3.57 7.64
N ARG A 71 -7.30 2.70 8.59
CA ARG A 71 -7.27 2.97 10.05
C ARG A 71 -5.92 3.49 10.52
N PHE A 72 -4.82 2.93 10.00
CA PHE A 72 -3.49 3.37 10.38
C PHE A 72 -3.23 4.84 9.99
N ALA A 73 -3.69 5.27 8.82
CA ALA A 73 -3.56 6.67 8.40
C ALA A 73 -4.45 7.60 9.23
N TRP A 74 -5.64 7.13 9.63
CA TRP A 74 -6.48 7.84 10.61
C TRP A 74 -5.78 7.98 11.97
N VAL A 75 -5.11 6.93 12.46
CA VAL A 75 -4.33 7.00 13.72
C VAL A 75 -3.18 8.00 13.60
N ILE A 76 -2.42 7.99 12.50
CA ILE A 76 -1.34 8.96 12.28
C ILE A 76 -1.90 10.38 12.24
N ALA A 77 -2.93 10.63 11.42
CA ALA A 77 -3.51 11.97 11.29
C ALA A 77 -4.05 12.48 12.63
N LEU A 78 -4.79 11.65 13.37
CA LEU A 78 -5.28 12.00 14.70
C LEU A 78 -4.12 12.25 15.68
N GLY A 79 -3.08 11.42 15.65
CA GLY A 79 -1.89 11.59 16.48
C GLY A 79 -1.15 12.90 16.19
N THR A 80 -1.01 13.27 14.91
CA THR A 80 -0.41 14.53 14.49
C THR A 80 -1.23 15.73 14.97
N LEU A 81 -2.55 15.71 14.78
CA LEU A 81 -3.44 16.78 15.25
C LEU A 81 -3.41 16.92 16.77
N VAL A 82 -3.40 15.80 17.51
CA VAL A 82 -3.28 15.82 18.99
C VAL A 82 -1.92 16.37 19.41
N LEU A 83 -0.83 15.96 18.76
CA LEU A 83 0.50 16.48 19.05
C LEU A 83 0.58 17.99 18.78
N GLU A 84 -0.01 18.46 17.70
CA GLU A 84 -0.08 19.89 17.37
C GLU A 84 -0.88 20.68 18.43
N LEU A 85 -2.01 20.16 18.90
CA LEU A 85 -2.75 20.77 20.03
C LEU A 85 -1.91 20.82 21.31
N LEU A 86 -1.09 19.81 21.58
CA LEU A 86 -0.17 19.82 22.73
C LEU A 86 0.92 20.88 22.56
N VAL A 87 1.44 21.06 21.34
CA VAL A 87 2.41 22.14 21.04
C VAL A 87 1.76 23.50 21.24
N PHE A 88 0.55 23.73 20.76
CA PHE A 88 -0.19 24.98 21.01
C PHE A 88 -0.44 25.23 22.50
N ALA A 89 -0.81 24.18 23.25
CA ALA A 89 -1.01 24.29 24.69
C ALA A 89 0.28 24.62 25.43
N ALA A 90 1.40 23.97 25.09
CA ALA A 90 2.71 24.26 25.67
C ALA A 90 3.16 25.69 25.34
N ALA A 91 2.99 26.13 24.09
CA ALA A 91 3.29 27.50 23.66
C ALA A 91 2.48 28.53 24.46
N MET A 92 1.18 28.29 24.64
CA MET A 92 0.32 29.16 25.45
C MET A 92 0.76 29.21 26.92
N VAL A 93 1.19 28.10 27.50
CA VAL A 93 1.73 28.08 28.88
C VAL A 93 3.02 28.89 28.99
N VAL A 94 3.96 28.73 28.04
CA VAL A 94 5.21 29.51 28.02
C VAL A 94 4.90 31.00 27.93
N MET A 95 4.01 31.40 27.01
CA MET A 95 3.57 32.80 26.86
C MET A 95 2.90 33.36 28.13
N LEU A 96 2.17 32.54 28.89
CA LEU A 96 1.55 32.95 30.16
C LEU A 96 2.58 33.11 31.29
N LEU A 97 3.67 32.32 31.28
CA LEU A 97 4.69 32.31 32.32
C LEU A 97 5.74 33.41 32.15
N ASP A 98 6.16 33.71 30.93
CA ASP A 98 7.15 34.76 30.65
C ASP A 98 6.56 36.18 30.74
N GLY A 99 5.24 36.29 30.97
CA GLY A 99 4.51 37.55 30.94
C GLY A 99 4.27 38.00 29.50
N PHE A 100 3.12 38.63 29.24
CA PHE A 100 2.79 39.22 27.93
C PHE A 100 3.64 40.48 27.63
N GLU A 101 4.91 40.49 28.01
CA GLU A 101 5.84 41.59 27.78
C GLU A 101 6.53 41.37 26.41
N ASP A 102 5.78 41.77 25.37
CA ASP A 102 6.19 41.98 23.97
C ASP A 102 6.29 40.80 22.96
N GLU A 103 5.97 41.14 21.70
CA GLU A 103 6.34 40.48 20.43
C GLU A 103 5.40 39.48 19.69
N LEU A 104 4.10 39.37 19.98
CA LEU A 104 3.19 38.75 18.99
C LEU A 104 2.45 39.81 18.18
N SER A 105 2.68 39.81 16.87
CA SER A 105 1.89 40.67 15.99
C SER A 105 0.41 40.29 16.06
N PRO A 106 -0.54 41.23 15.88
CA PRO A 106 -1.96 40.91 15.86
C PRO A 106 -2.32 39.81 14.84
N LEU A 107 -1.57 39.73 13.74
CA LEU A 107 -1.73 38.70 12.72
C LEU A 107 -1.34 37.32 13.26
N ASP A 108 -0.22 37.20 13.98
CA ASP A 108 0.25 35.92 14.52
C ASP A 108 -0.70 35.39 15.61
N GLY A 109 -1.26 36.28 16.43
CA GLY A 109 -2.29 35.92 17.40
C GLY A 109 -3.57 35.38 16.73
N VAL A 110 -4.00 36.01 15.62
CA VAL A 110 -5.16 35.54 14.84
C VAL A 110 -4.87 34.19 14.16
N LEU A 111 -3.69 34.03 13.57
CA LEU A 111 -3.29 32.77 12.93
C LEU A 111 -3.18 31.62 13.93
N LEU A 112 -2.61 31.87 15.12
CA LEU A 112 -2.54 30.89 16.20
C LEU A 112 -3.95 30.47 16.67
N ALA A 113 -4.84 31.44 16.92
CA ALA A 113 -6.22 31.17 17.32
C ALA A 113 -7.00 30.41 16.24
N ALA A 114 -6.84 30.79 14.98
CA ALA A 114 -7.42 30.08 13.84
C ALA A 114 -6.88 28.65 13.72
N GLY A 115 -5.57 28.46 13.86
CA GLY A 115 -4.91 27.15 13.85
C GLY A 115 -5.46 26.24 14.95
N VAL A 116 -5.54 26.71 16.19
CA VAL A 116 -6.13 25.96 17.30
C VAL A 116 -7.58 25.55 16.98
N LEU A 117 -8.42 26.48 16.52
CA LEU A 117 -9.82 26.19 16.20
C LEU A 117 -9.95 25.17 15.07
N ILE A 118 -9.14 25.29 14.01
CA ILE A 118 -9.15 24.39 12.86
C ILE A 118 -8.64 23.00 13.28
N THR A 119 -7.53 22.90 14.02
CA THR A 119 -6.99 21.63 14.51
C THR A 119 -7.97 20.95 15.48
N VAL A 120 -8.65 21.69 16.35
CA VAL A 120 -9.75 21.15 17.19
C VAL A 120 -10.90 20.63 16.32
N ALA A 121 -11.34 21.40 15.32
CA ALA A 121 -12.42 21.00 14.42
C ALA A 121 -12.08 19.71 13.64
N TRP A 122 -10.85 19.62 13.11
CA TRP A 122 -10.35 18.40 12.47
C TRP A 122 -10.29 17.23 13.43
N THR A 123 -9.74 17.43 14.64
CA THR A 123 -9.64 16.39 15.66
C THR A 123 -11.02 15.81 16.00
N VAL A 124 -12.00 16.68 16.26
CA VAL A 124 -13.39 16.28 16.51
C VAL A 124 -13.98 15.56 15.30
N ALA A 125 -13.77 16.08 14.09
CA ALA A 125 -14.26 15.44 12.86
C ALA A 125 -13.69 14.03 12.67
N PHE A 126 -12.39 13.84 12.89
CA PHE A 126 -11.72 12.53 12.81
C PHE A 126 -12.22 11.55 13.89
N ILE A 127 -12.50 12.02 15.11
CA ILE A 127 -13.05 11.19 16.19
C ILE A 127 -14.50 10.77 15.89
N VAL A 128 -15.36 11.73 15.55
CA VAL A 128 -16.79 11.49 15.27
C VAL A 128 -16.95 10.59 14.05
N ARG A 129 -16.15 10.83 13.00
CA ARG A 129 -16.21 10.09 11.72
C ARG A 129 -15.18 8.97 11.63
N ARG A 130 -14.71 8.42 12.76
CA ARG A 130 -13.80 7.26 12.80
C ARG A 130 -14.27 6.05 11.97
N ARG A 131 -15.59 5.92 11.76
CA ARG A 131 -16.20 4.84 10.97
C ARG A 131 -15.97 4.97 9.46
N ASP A 132 -15.53 6.14 8.98
CA ASP A 132 -15.18 6.35 7.57
C ASP A 132 -13.80 5.77 7.22
N PHE A 133 -13.04 5.34 8.23
CA PHE A 133 -11.76 4.65 8.09
C PHE A 133 -11.87 3.21 8.60
N PRO A 134 -12.70 2.33 8.01
CA PRO A 134 -12.89 0.98 8.53
C PRO A 134 -11.73 0.05 8.20
N ALA A 135 -10.91 0.36 7.19
CA ALA A 135 -10.00 -0.59 6.58
C ALA A 135 -8.72 -0.78 7.40
N ARG A 136 -8.29 -2.02 7.57
CA ARG A 136 -7.12 -2.40 8.36
C ARG A 136 -5.96 -2.75 7.45
N MET A 137 -4.75 -2.38 7.85
CA MET A 137 -3.56 -3.02 7.31
C MET A 137 -3.38 -4.39 7.98
N ARG A 138 -2.94 -5.39 7.21
CA ARG A 138 -2.71 -6.75 7.69
C ARG A 138 -1.44 -6.79 8.58
N HIS A 139 -1.50 -7.50 9.71
CA HIS A 139 -0.67 -7.22 10.89
C HIS A 139 0.72 -7.89 10.96
N GLY A 140 1.21 -8.55 9.90
CA GLY A 140 2.51 -9.26 9.96
C GLY A 140 3.73 -8.37 9.69
N ALA A 141 3.67 -7.56 8.63
CA ALA A 141 4.83 -6.81 8.12
C ALA A 141 5.01 -5.42 8.76
N LEU A 142 3.94 -4.84 9.33
CA LEU A 142 3.93 -3.45 9.78
C LEU A 142 4.93 -3.20 10.92
N ARG A 143 5.03 -4.13 11.89
CA ARG A 143 5.96 -3.98 13.02
C ARG A 143 7.41 -3.91 12.56
N ARG A 144 7.82 -4.80 11.65
CA ARG A 144 9.18 -4.81 11.10
C ARG A 144 9.45 -3.52 10.32
N ALA A 145 8.52 -3.09 9.48
CA ALA A 145 8.65 -1.84 8.73
C ALA A 145 8.80 -0.62 9.65
N LEU A 146 7.98 -0.52 10.70
CA LEU A 146 8.06 0.56 11.69
C LEU A 146 9.38 0.54 12.46
N LEU A 147 9.86 -0.64 12.88
CA LEU A 147 11.17 -0.77 13.54
C LEU A 147 12.32 -0.38 12.61
N THR A 148 12.27 -0.78 11.34
CA THR A 148 13.25 -0.39 10.33
C THR A 148 13.23 1.12 10.07
N LEU A 149 12.04 1.73 10.02
CA LEU A 149 11.89 3.18 9.87
C LEU A 149 12.49 3.91 11.08
N ALA A 150 12.14 3.50 12.29
CA ALA A 150 12.64 4.11 13.52
C ALA A 150 14.17 4.00 13.60
N ALA A 151 14.74 2.81 13.35
CA ALA A 151 16.18 2.62 13.34
C ALA A 151 16.89 3.45 12.25
N GLY A 152 16.30 3.51 11.05
CA GLY A 152 16.84 4.31 9.94
C GLY A 152 16.80 5.81 10.21
N LEU A 153 15.71 6.32 10.80
CA LEU A 153 15.59 7.73 11.21
C LEU A 153 16.56 8.07 12.33
N LEU A 154 16.69 7.23 13.36
CA LEU A 154 17.65 7.44 14.45
C LEU A 154 19.09 7.45 13.93
N LEU A 155 19.43 6.55 13.01
CA LEU A 155 20.74 6.55 12.36
C LEU A 155 20.97 7.83 11.55
N ALA A 156 19.99 8.25 10.74
CA ALA A 156 20.09 9.49 9.97
C ALA A 156 20.26 10.72 10.88
N ILE A 157 19.49 10.80 11.97
CA ILE A 157 19.59 11.89 12.95
C ILE A 157 20.98 11.88 13.60
N ALA A 158 21.49 10.71 14.01
CA ALA A 158 22.82 10.60 14.61
C ALA A 158 23.94 11.01 13.65
N LEU A 159 23.83 10.64 12.36
CA LEU A 159 24.80 11.03 11.33
C LEU A 159 24.77 12.54 11.07
N VAL A 160 23.59 13.15 10.93
CA VAL A 160 23.45 14.60 10.76
C VAL A 160 23.93 15.34 12.01
N PHE A 161 23.65 14.82 13.19
CA PHE A 161 24.13 15.36 14.46
C PHE A 161 25.65 15.37 14.49
N ALA A 162 26.30 14.22 14.26
CA ALA A 162 27.77 14.14 14.24
C ALA A 162 28.38 15.07 13.17
N ALA A 163 27.80 15.11 11.97
CA ALA A 163 28.26 15.99 10.90
C ALA A 163 28.10 17.47 11.26
N SER A 164 27.04 17.85 11.97
CA SER A 164 26.80 19.25 12.35
C SER A 164 27.86 19.84 13.28
N TRP A 165 28.59 19.00 14.05
CA TRP A 165 29.72 19.42 14.88
C TRP A 165 31.00 19.65 14.09
N LEU A 166 31.13 19.05 12.90
CA LEU A 166 32.31 19.17 12.05
C LEU A 166 32.24 20.36 11.10
N VAL A 167 31.04 20.93 10.90
CA VAL A 167 30.83 22.06 10.01
C VAL A 167 30.96 23.36 10.80
N PRO A 168 31.81 24.31 10.38
CA PRO A 168 31.87 25.63 11.00
C PRO A 168 30.50 26.30 10.94
N GLY A 169 29.95 26.72 12.07
CA GLY A 169 28.62 27.28 12.13
C GLY A 169 28.24 27.88 13.49
N HIS A 170 27.08 28.52 13.52
CA HIS A 170 26.51 29.20 14.68
C HIS A 170 25.58 28.30 15.51
N LEU A 171 25.70 26.98 15.38
CA LEU A 171 24.92 26.04 16.18
C LEU A 171 25.63 25.82 17.51
N HIS A 172 24.88 25.87 18.62
CA HIS A 172 25.42 25.70 19.95
C HIS A 172 24.65 24.65 20.77
N GLY A 173 25.39 23.70 21.36
CA GLY A 173 24.85 22.74 22.32
C GLY A 173 23.66 21.92 21.78
N VAL A 174 22.47 22.15 22.34
CA VAL A 174 21.22 21.45 22.01
C VAL A 174 20.69 21.78 20.60
N GLU A 175 21.09 22.91 20.02
CA GLU A 175 20.68 23.32 18.67
C GLU A 175 21.14 22.32 17.61
N HIS A 176 22.28 21.66 17.80
CA HIS A 176 22.72 20.58 16.91
C HIS A 176 21.72 19.42 16.87
N LEU A 177 21.14 19.06 18.02
CA LEU A 177 20.18 17.95 18.10
C LEU A 177 18.87 18.34 17.43
N TRP A 178 18.35 19.54 17.72
CA TRP A 178 17.13 20.06 17.10
C TRP A 178 17.28 20.23 15.59
N PHE A 179 18.39 20.82 15.14
CA PHE A 179 18.77 20.93 13.74
C PHE A 179 18.77 19.57 13.03
N SER A 180 19.34 18.54 13.67
CA SER A 180 19.44 17.21 13.07
C SER A 180 18.06 16.54 12.95
N PHE A 181 17.23 16.68 13.98
CA PHE A 181 15.86 16.18 13.97
C PHE A 181 15.02 16.82 12.86
N ARG A 182 15.00 18.16 12.77
CA ARG A 182 14.23 18.88 11.73
C ARG A 182 14.76 18.61 10.33
N SER A 183 16.08 18.47 10.18
CA SER A 183 16.71 18.16 8.89
C SER A 183 16.27 16.81 8.36
N VAL A 184 16.17 15.80 9.23
CA VAL A 184 15.79 14.44 8.83
C VAL A 184 14.28 14.28 8.67
N THR A 185 13.49 14.87 9.58
CA THR A 185 12.03 14.64 9.61
C THR A 185 11.21 15.71 8.89
N GLY A 186 11.80 16.88 8.63
CA GLY A 186 11.10 18.04 8.07
C GLY A 186 10.09 18.69 9.02
N LEU A 187 9.97 18.20 10.25
CA LEU A 187 9.07 18.78 11.24
C LEU A 187 9.72 20.01 11.86
N SER A 188 9.10 21.16 11.64
CA SER A 188 9.43 22.47 12.22
C SER A 188 8.38 22.90 13.22
N LEU A 189 8.77 23.75 14.18
CA LEU A 189 7.81 24.43 15.04
C LEU A 189 7.13 25.59 14.29
N PRO A 190 5.92 26.03 14.73
CA PRO A 190 5.28 27.23 14.20
C PRO A 190 6.20 28.45 14.31
N ARG A 191 6.12 29.40 13.37
CA ARG A 191 6.96 30.63 13.36
C ARG A 191 6.92 31.45 14.65
N SER A 192 5.84 31.36 15.41
CA SER A 192 5.68 32.04 16.71
C SER A 192 6.60 31.46 17.80
N ILE A 193 7.23 30.31 17.55
CA ILE A 193 8.19 29.66 18.43
C ILE A 193 9.51 29.58 17.66
N SER A 194 10.60 30.10 18.25
CA SER A 194 11.91 30.06 17.61
C SER A 194 12.31 28.62 17.27
N ASP A 195 12.54 28.35 15.99
CA ASP A 195 12.94 27.04 15.48
C ASP A 195 14.48 26.82 15.52
N GLY A 196 15.18 27.73 16.22
CA GLY A 196 16.63 27.75 16.35
C GLY A 196 17.37 28.24 15.09
N SER A 197 18.71 28.14 15.13
CA SER A 197 19.55 28.63 14.03
C SER A 197 19.37 27.80 12.74
N PRO A 198 19.26 28.45 11.56
CA PRO A 198 19.23 27.80 10.26
C PRO A 198 20.63 27.26 9.95
N GLY A 199 20.95 26.07 10.46
CA GLY A 199 22.23 25.40 10.16
C GLY A 199 22.47 25.18 8.66
N PRO A 200 23.60 24.56 8.28
CA PRO A 200 24.03 24.46 6.89
C PRO A 200 22.98 23.79 5.99
N HIS A 201 22.55 24.48 4.93
CA HIS A 201 21.45 24.02 4.08
C HIS A 201 21.74 22.69 3.37
N TRP A 202 22.97 22.49 2.89
CA TRP A 202 23.36 21.22 2.27
C TRP A 202 23.22 20.04 3.24
N LEU A 203 23.48 20.27 4.53
CA LEU A 203 23.36 19.27 5.58
C LEU A 203 21.89 19.01 5.93
N ALA A 204 21.05 20.04 5.89
CA ALA A 204 19.60 19.90 6.03
C ALA A 204 18.99 19.07 4.87
N THR A 205 19.37 19.37 3.63
CA THR A 205 18.96 18.61 2.44
C THR A 205 19.44 17.17 2.52
N LEU A 206 20.70 16.94 2.92
CA LEU A 206 21.24 15.61 3.13
C LEU A 206 20.44 14.83 4.19
N GLY A 207 20.09 15.47 5.30
CA GLY A 207 19.23 14.89 6.33
C GLY A 207 17.88 14.44 5.75
N GLY A 208 17.23 15.29 4.96
CA GLY A 208 15.95 14.96 4.31
C GLY A 208 16.06 13.79 3.33
N VAL A 209 17.17 13.69 2.59
CA VAL A 209 17.46 12.56 1.70
C VAL A 209 17.70 11.27 2.49
N LEU A 210 18.46 11.32 3.58
CA LEU A 210 18.69 10.15 4.45
C LEU A 210 17.39 9.68 5.11
N GLY A 211 16.55 10.61 5.59
CA GLY A 211 15.21 10.30 6.09
C GLY A 211 14.33 9.66 5.02
N ALA A 212 14.31 10.23 3.82
CA ALA A 212 13.56 9.69 2.68
C ALA A 212 14.05 8.28 2.28
N ALA A 213 15.37 8.04 2.30
CA ALA A 213 15.95 6.72 2.04
C ALA A 213 15.53 5.70 3.10
N ALA A 214 15.53 6.07 4.39
CA ALA A 214 15.05 5.23 5.47
C ALA A 214 13.55 4.89 5.31
N LEU A 215 12.73 5.87 4.93
CA LEU A 215 11.31 5.68 4.61
C LEU A 215 11.12 4.74 3.43
N PHE A 216 11.84 4.97 2.33
CA PHE A 216 11.79 4.13 1.14
C PHE A 216 12.15 2.68 1.47
N TRP A 217 13.24 2.46 2.21
CA TRP A 217 13.69 1.14 2.62
C TRP A 217 12.66 0.42 3.50
N SER A 218 12.05 1.14 4.46
CA SER A 218 10.97 0.62 5.29
C SER A 218 9.76 0.18 4.47
N VAL A 219 9.31 1.03 3.52
CA VAL A 219 8.19 0.74 2.62
C VAL A 219 8.51 -0.45 1.70
N TRP A 220 9.72 -0.52 1.15
CA TRP A 220 10.17 -1.65 0.32
C TRP A 220 10.09 -2.97 1.10
N GLN A 221 10.66 -3.01 2.30
CA GLN A 221 10.61 -4.19 3.17
C GLN A 221 9.18 -4.59 3.55
N PHE A 222 8.31 -3.61 3.80
CA PHE A 222 6.89 -3.85 4.05
C PHE A 222 6.23 -4.56 2.86
N THR A 223 6.45 -4.07 1.64
CA THR A 223 5.83 -4.65 0.44
C THR A 223 6.30 -6.08 0.16
N GLN A 224 7.58 -6.39 0.42
CA GLN A 224 8.12 -7.74 0.24
C GLN A 224 7.59 -8.72 1.29
N SER A 225 7.48 -8.29 2.55
CA SER A 225 6.98 -9.15 3.62
C SER A 225 5.47 -9.39 3.52
N ALA A 226 4.70 -8.44 3.00
CA ALA A 226 3.26 -8.60 2.81
C ALA A 226 2.94 -9.74 1.84
N GLN A 227 3.66 -9.83 0.73
CA GLN A 227 3.47 -10.84 -0.32
C GLN A 227 3.69 -12.29 0.15
N ARG A 228 4.49 -12.51 1.21
CA ARG A 228 4.79 -13.86 1.74
C ARG A 228 3.81 -14.36 2.79
N SER A 229 3.06 -13.46 3.44
CA SER A 229 2.16 -13.83 4.55
C SER A 229 0.79 -14.37 4.13
N GLU A 230 0.61 -14.56 2.82
CA GLU A 230 -0.69 -14.77 2.16
C GLU A 230 -0.78 -16.11 1.44
N LEU A 231 0.21 -17.00 1.58
CA LEU A 231 0.28 -18.23 0.81
C LEU A 231 -0.64 -19.32 1.39
N VAL A 232 -1.29 -20.08 0.51
CA VAL A 232 -2.10 -21.26 0.83
C VAL A 232 -1.38 -22.16 1.84
N SER A 233 -2.04 -22.46 2.96
CA SER A 233 -1.50 -23.43 3.92
C SER A 233 -1.59 -24.86 3.37
N PRO A 234 -0.79 -25.82 3.87
CA PRO A 234 -0.91 -27.22 3.43
C PRO A 234 -2.32 -27.80 3.62
N GLU A 235 -3.04 -27.38 4.66
CA GLU A 235 -4.43 -27.79 4.91
C GLU A 235 -5.40 -27.19 3.90
N ASP A 236 -5.22 -25.91 3.56
CA ASP A 236 -6.01 -25.24 2.52
C ASP A 236 -5.77 -25.87 1.15
N GLU A 237 -4.52 -26.24 0.85
CA GLU A 237 -4.15 -26.93 -0.39
C GLU A 237 -4.90 -28.27 -0.52
N LEU A 238 -4.99 -29.03 0.57
CA LEU A 238 -5.76 -30.28 0.60
C LEU A 238 -7.26 -30.04 0.37
N ARG A 239 -7.83 -28.97 0.95
CA ARG A 239 -9.25 -28.62 0.74
C ARG A 239 -9.53 -28.25 -0.71
N ILE A 240 -8.67 -27.42 -1.31
CA ILE A 240 -8.74 -27.05 -2.73
C ILE A 240 -8.69 -28.31 -3.61
N ARG A 241 -7.74 -29.21 -3.36
CA ARG A 241 -7.61 -30.47 -4.11
C ARG A 241 -8.87 -31.34 -4.01
N ARG A 242 -9.53 -31.41 -2.85
CA ARG A 242 -10.81 -32.13 -2.69
C ARG A 242 -11.95 -31.50 -3.47
N MET A 243 -12.05 -30.17 -3.49
CA MET A 243 -13.03 -29.45 -4.31
C MET A 243 -12.81 -29.74 -5.80
N LEU A 244 -11.54 -29.67 -6.26
CA LEU A 244 -11.20 -29.96 -7.65
C LEU A 244 -11.43 -31.43 -8.02
N ALA A 245 -11.23 -32.37 -7.11
CA ALA A 245 -11.55 -33.78 -7.37
C ALA A 245 -13.05 -34.02 -7.61
N THR A 246 -13.92 -33.17 -7.06
CA THR A 246 -15.39 -33.32 -7.15
C THR A 246 -16.00 -32.44 -8.24
N ASN A 247 -15.46 -31.23 -8.44
CA ASN A 247 -16.03 -30.18 -9.29
C ASN A 247 -15.04 -29.63 -10.33
N GLY A 248 -13.80 -30.13 -10.39
CA GLY A 248 -12.73 -29.57 -11.22
C GLY A 248 -12.95 -29.71 -12.73
N ASN A 249 -13.87 -30.57 -13.18
CA ASN A 249 -14.22 -30.69 -14.60
C ASN A 249 -15.02 -29.48 -15.12
N GLN A 250 -15.40 -28.54 -14.25
CA GLN A 250 -16.18 -27.35 -14.59
C GLN A 250 -15.32 -26.20 -15.12
N ASP A 251 -14.00 -26.24 -14.91
CA ASP A 251 -13.05 -25.16 -15.25
C ASP A 251 -11.69 -25.73 -15.66
N SER A 252 -11.13 -25.25 -16.77
CA SER A 252 -9.81 -25.64 -17.26
C SER A 252 -8.67 -25.05 -16.41
N LEU A 253 -8.92 -23.97 -15.68
CA LEU A 253 -7.92 -23.26 -14.88
C LEU A 253 -7.95 -23.61 -13.39
N GLY A 254 -8.91 -24.42 -12.94
CA GLY A 254 -9.12 -24.71 -11.52
C GLY A 254 -7.89 -25.33 -10.84
N TYR A 255 -7.12 -26.14 -11.57
CA TYR A 255 -5.85 -26.72 -11.08
C TYR A 255 -4.87 -25.66 -10.59
N PHE A 256 -4.82 -24.48 -11.22
CA PHE A 256 -3.89 -23.41 -10.82
C PHE A 256 -4.22 -22.80 -9.46
N ALA A 257 -5.39 -23.08 -8.87
CA ALA A 257 -5.68 -22.68 -7.50
C ALA A 257 -4.83 -23.42 -6.45
N THR A 258 -4.22 -24.57 -6.83
CA THR A 258 -3.30 -25.33 -5.96
C THR A 258 -1.91 -24.73 -5.84
N ARG A 259 -1.59 -23.70 -6.65
CA ARG A 259 -0.27 -23.05 -6.58
C ARG A 259 -0.07 -22.35 -5.25
N ARG A 260 1.12 -22.50 -4.70
CA ARG A 260 1.52 -21.92 -3.41
C ARG A 260 1.83 -20.43 -3.45
N ASP A 261 1.72 -19.79 -4.61
CA ASP A 261 1.86 -18.33 -4.77
C ASP A 261 0.52 -17.57 -4.69
N LYS A 262 -0.55 -18.26 -4.28
CA LYS A 262 -1.90 -17.72 -4.15
C LYS A 262 -2.39 -17.78 -2.71
N SER A 263 -3.46 -17.05 -2.46
CA SER A 263 -4.32 -17.13 -1.28
C SER A 263 -5.65 -17.78 -1.67
N VAL A 264 -6.40 -18.20 -0.67
CA VAL A 264 -7.76 -18.70 -0.85
C VAL A 264 -8.66 -18.16 0.25
N ILE A 265 -9.91 -17.84 -0.11
CA ILE A 265 -10.97 -17.56 0.85
C ILE A 265 -12.12 -18.51 0.61
N PHE A 266 -12.52 -19.23 1.64
CA PHE A 266 -13.60 -20.20 1.59
C PHE A 266 -14.94 -19.53 1.90
N SER A 267 -16.03 -20.08 1.35
CA SER A 267 -17.38 -19.79 1.81
C SER A 267 -17.54 -20.20 3.28
N PRO A 268 -18.49 -19.60 4.03
CA PRO A 268 -18.72 -19.94 5.44
C PRO A 268 -19.05 -21.42 5.67
N ASP A 269 -19.75 -22.05 4.72
CA ASP A 269 -20.07 -23.49 4.73
C ASP A 269 -18.92 -24.38 4.23
N GLY A 270 -17.83 -23.77 3.75
CA GLY A 270 -16.64 -24.45 3.25
C GLY A 270 -16.83 -25.21 1.94
N ARG A 271 -17.97 -25.07 1.24
CA ARG A 271 -18.28 -25.77 -0.01
C ARG A 271 -17.65 -25.14 -1.25
N ALA A 272 -17.42 -23.83 -1.22
CA ALA A 272 -16.80 -23.08 -2.32
C ALA A 272 -15.63 -22.23 -1.84
N ALA A 273 -14.82 -21.76 -2.78
CA ALA A 273 -13.71 -20.86 -2.47
C ALA A 273 -13.36 -19.94 -3.62
N VAL A 274 -12.79 -18.77 -3.33
CA VAL A 274 -12.18 -17.90 -4.33
C VAL A 274 -10.66 -17.95 -4.15
N SER A 275 -9.94 -18.40 -5.18
CA SER A 275 -8.48 -18.29 -5.23
C SER A 275 -8.08 -16.91 -5.72
N TYR A 276 -7.18 -16.24 -5.01
CA TYR A 276 -6.79 -14.87 -5.34
C TYR A 276 -5.34 -14.57 -4.99
N ARG A 277 -4.84 -13.42 -5.44
CA ARG A 277 -3.59 -12.83 -4.99
C ARG A 277 -3.74 -11.32 -4.83
N VAL A 278 -3.12 -10.75 -3.81
CA VAL A 278 -3.08 -9.29 -3.63
C VAL A 278 -1.85 -8.72 -4.32
N LEU A 279 -2.09 -7.80 -5.26
CA LEU A 279 -1.07 -7.04 -5.98
C LEU A 279 -1.28 -5.54 -5.69
N GLY A 280 -0.46 -4.99 -4.80
CA GLY A 280 -0.57 -3.60 -4.36
C GLY A 280 -1.90 -3.30 -3.66
N SER A 281 -2.82 -2.63 -4.36
CA SER A 281 -4.17 -2.32 -3.86
C SER A 281 -5.28 -3.14 -4.50
N VAL A 282 -4.93 -4.10 -5.36
CA VAL A 282 -5.88 -4.95 -6.10
C VAL A 282 -5.81 -6.35 -5.52
N CYS A 283 -6.96 -6.89 -5.14
CA CYS A 283 -7.14 -8.29 -4.85
C CYS A 283 -7.65 -8.95 -6.12
N LEU A 284 -6.81 -9.76 -6.75
CA LEU A 284 -7.04 -10.35 -8.06
C LEU A 284 -7.44 -11.82 -7.89
N ALA A 285 -8.72 -12.12 -8.11
CA ALA A 285 -9.18 -13.50 -8.22
C ALA A 285 -8.67 -14.13 -9.53
N SER A 286 -8.29 -15.40 -9.45
CA SER A 286 -7.73 -16.18 -10.55
C SER A 286 -8.75 -17.18 -11.04
N GLY A 287 -9.46 -16.84 -12.11
CA GLY A 287 -10.50 -17.68 -12.70
C GLY A 287 -11.78 -17.73 -11.89
N ASP A 288 -12.48 -18.85 -12.03
CA ASP A 288 -13.78 -19.07 -11.42
C ASP A 288 -13.67 -19.40 -9.93
N PRO A 289 -14.74 -19.19 -9.14
CA PRO A 289 -14.81 -19.78 -7.82
C PRO A 289 -14.74 -21.31 -7.89
N LEU A 290 -14.05 -21.92 -6.93
CA LEU A 290 -13.99 -23.37 -6.75
C LEU A 290 -15.25 -23.88 -6.06
N GLY A 291 -15.61 -25.14 -6.33
CA GLY A 291 -16.76 -25.81 -5.72
C GLY A 291 -18.03 -25.67 -6.56
N PRO A 292 -19.19 -26.13 -6.06
CA PRO A 292 -20.42 -26.15 -6.82
C PRO A 292 -21.01 -24.74 -6.99
N HIS A 293 -21.64 -24.48 -8.15
CA HIS A 293 -22.11 -23.15 -8.55
C HIS A 293 -23.10 -22.52 -7.55
N ASP A 294 -23.89 -23.33 -6.85
CA ASP A 294 -24.85 -22.86 -5.83
C ASP A 294 -24.16 -22.23 -4.61
N ALA A 295 -22.90 -22.59 -4.33
CA ALA A 295 -22.11 -22.07 -3.22
C ALA A 295 -21.24 -20.86 -3.60
N TRP A 296 -21.09 -20.54 -4.89
CA TRP A 296 -20.26 -19.43 -5.37
C TRP A 296 -20.65 -18.06 -4.80
N PRO A 297 -21.95 -17.69 -4.69
CA PRO A 297 -22.33 -16.38 -4.17
C PRO A 297 -21.78 -16.11 -2.76
N GLU A 298 -21.77 -17.12 -1.89
CA GLU A 298 -21.27 -17.01 -0.52
C GLU A 298 -19.74 -16.90 -0.46
N ALA A 299 -19.02 -17.61 -1.33
CA ALA A 299 -17.56 -17.47 -1.45
C ALA A 299 -17.18 -16.07 -1.96
N ILE A 300 -17.88 -15.56 -3.00
CA ILE A 300 -17.67 -14.21 -3.53
C ILE A 300 -18.03 -13.15 -2.47
N ALA A 301 -19.09 -13.37 -1.68
CA ALA A 301 -19.45 -12.48 -0.59
C ALA A 301 -18.38 -12.45 0.51
N ALA A 302 -17.80 -13.60 0.87
CA ALA A 302 -16.66 -13.68 1.79
C ALA A 302 -15.45 -12.92 1.26
N TRP A 303 -15.08 -13.16 0.00
CA TRP A 303 -14.01 -12.43 -0.68
C TRP A 303 -14.24 -10.92 -0.73
N LYS A 304 -15.47 -10.49 -0.99
CA LYS A 304 -15.87 -9.07 -1.00
C LYS A 304 -15.76 -8.43 0.39
N ARG A 305 -16.06 -9.17 1.47
CA ARG A 305 -15.85 -8.70 2.85
C ARG A 305 -14.37 -8.51 3.15
N GLU A 306 -13.54 -9.48 2.80
CA GLU A 306 -12.07 -9.41 2.96
C GLU A 306 -11.50 -8.19 2.23
N CYS A 307 -11.89 -7.99 0.96
CA CYS A 307 -11.44 -6.85 0.17
C CYS A 307 -11.87 -5.51 0.80
N ARG A 308 -13.08 -5.43 1.37
CA ARG A 308 -13.55 -4.22 2.08
C ARG A 308 -12.79 -3.98 3.37
N GLU A 309 -12.50 -5.03 4.14
CA GLU A 309 -11.73 -4.91 5.39
C GLU A 309 -10.31 -4.39 5.14
N HIS A 310 -9.72 -4.68 3.99
CA HIS A 310 -8.35 -4.25 3.66
C HIS A 310 -8.26 -3.11 2.63
N ALA A 311 -9.39 -2.50 2.25
CA ALA A 311 -9.46 -1.51 1.18
C ALA A 311 -8.74 -1.96 -0.11
N TRP A 312 -8.96 -3.21 -0.50
CA TRP A 312 -8.55 -3.76 -1.78
C TRP A 312 -9.64 -3.60 -2.82
N ARG A 313 -9.22 -3.26 -4.04
CA ARG A 313 -10.08 -3.27 -5.22
C ARG A 313 -10.17 -4.70 -5.73
N MET A 314 -11.39 -5.19 -5.92
CA MET A 314 -11.62 -6.51 -6.49
C MET A 314 -11.38 -6.46 -7.99
N ALA A 315 -10.63 -7.43 -8.50
CA ALA A 315 -10.49 -7.72 -9.92
C ALA A 315 -10.48 -9.23 -10.12
N VAL A 316 -10.83 -9.68 -11.32
CA VAL A 316 -10.83 -11.09 -11.69
C VAL A 316 -10.12 -11.21 -13.04
N LEU A 317 -9.26 -12.20 -13.18
CA LEU A 317 -8.59 -12.52 -14.45
C LEU A 317 -9.02 -13.91 -14.91
N SER A 318 -9.29 -14.06 -16.20
CA SER A 318 -9.60 -15.34 -16.86
C SER A 318 -10.76 -16.12 -16.23
N ALA A 319 -11.85 -15.44 -15.84
CA ALA A 319 -13.09 -16.12 -15.49
C ALA A 319 -13.76 -16.67 -16.75
N SER A 320 -14.41 -17.83 -16.64
CA SER A 320 -15.33 -18.34 -17.66
C SER A 320 -16.56 -17.43 -17.77
N GLU A 321 -17.42 -17.69 -18.75
CA GLU A 321 -18.70 -17.00 -18.86
C GLU A 321 -19.55 -17.17 -17.59
N THR A 322 -19.68 -18.40 -17.09
CA THR A 322 -20.43 -18.71 -15.85
C THR A 322 -19.83 -18.01 -14.64
N GLY A 323 -18.49 -18.02 -14.51
CA GLY A 323 -17.81 -17.32 -13.43
C GLY A 323 -18.01 -15.81 -13.52
N ALA A 324 -17.91 -15.23 -14.72
CA ALA A 324 -18.12 -13.82 -14.97
C ALA A 324 -19.54 -13.38 -14.58
N GLU A 325 -20.57 -14.18 -14.89
CA GLU A 325 -21.95 -13.93 -14.45
C GLU A 325 -22.06 -13.86 -12.92
N ALA A 326 -21.44 -14.81 -12.20
CA ALA A 326 -21.44 -14.82 -10.74
C ALA A 326 -20.74 -13.58 -10.14
N TYR A 327 -19.61 -13.16 -10.71
CA TYR A 327 -18.92 -11.94 -10.29
C TYR A 327 -19.70 -10.66 -10.63
N VAL A 328 -20.39 -10.62 -11.78
CA VAL A 328 -21.27 -9.50 -12.17
C VAL A 328 -22.46 -9.41 -11.22
N ALA A 329 -23.07 -10.52 -10.83
CA ALA A 329 -24.13 -10.57 -9.82
C ALA A 329 -23.64 -10.01 -8.47
N ALA A 330 -22.36 -10.17 -8.14
CA ALA A 330 -21.73 -9.56 -6.96
C ALA A 330 -21.35 -8.07 -7.14
N GLY A 331 -21.62 -7.46 -8.29
CA GLY A 331 -21.43 -6.03 -8.57
C GLY A 331 -20.12 -5.68 -9.27
N LEU A 332 -19.42 -6.65 -9.86
CA LEU A 332 -18.31 -6.39 -10.79
C LEU A 332 -18.84 -6.10 -12.20
N ARG A 333 -17.92 -5.74 -13.11
CA ARG A 333 -18.21 -5.58 -14.54
C ARG A 333 -17.29 -6.52 -15.31
N ALA A 334 -17.86 -7.26 -16.24
CA ALA A 334 -17.10 -8.14 -17.13
C ALA A 334 -16.72 -7.42 -18.43
N ARG A 335 -15.58 -7.81 -19.00
CA ARG A 335 -15.12 -7.42 -20.34
C ARG A 335 -14.53 -8.67 -21.01
N PRO A 336 -14.85 -8.97 -22.27
CA PRO A 336 -14.23 -10.08 -22.99
C PRO A 336 -12.71 -9.91 -23.02
N LEU A 337 -11.98 -10.97 -22.66
CA LEU A 337 -10.51 -11.01 -22.70
C LEU A 337 -10.02 -11.76 -23.93
N GLY A 338 -10.66 -12.87 -24.26
CA GLY A 338 -10.36 -13.76 -25.38
C GLY A 338 -11.13 -15.07 -25.24
N ASP A 339 -10.97 -15.95 -26.22
CA ASP A 339 -11.66 -17.24 -26.27
C ASP A 339 -10.70 -18.38 -25.93
N GLU A 340 -11.21 -19.40 -25.23
CA GLU A 340 -10.48 -20.64 -24.99
C GLU A 340 -10.71 -21.64 -26.13
N ALA A 341 -9.65 -22.22 -26.65
CA ALA A 341 -9.72 -23.27 -27.65
C ALA A 341 -9.91 -24.64 -26.97
N VAL A 342 -11.16 -25.06 -26.79
CA VAL A 342 -11.52 -26.35 -26.19
C VAL A 342 -11.60 -27.44 -27.25
N LEU A 343 -10.97 -28.59 -27.00
CA LEU A 343 -11.00 -29.77 -27.88
C LEU A 343 -11.67 -30.95 -27.16
N GLU A 344 -12.78 -31.42 -27.71
CA GLU A 344 -13.49 -32.61 -27.24
C GLU A 344 -12.76 -33.88 -27.68
N THR A 345 -11.96 -34.47 -26.80
CA THR A 345 -11.03 -35.56 -27.12
C THR A 345 -11.73 -36.80 -27.66
N ASP A 346 -12.95 -37.07 -27.22
CA ASP A 346 -13.72 -38.26 -27.61
C ASP A 346 -14.19 -38.20 -29.07
N SER A 347 -14.35 -36.98 -29.59
CA SER A 347 -14.79 -36.73 -30.98
C SER A 347 -13.64 -36.27 -31.90
N PHE A 348 -12.48 -35.95 -31.31
CA PHE A 348 -11.35 -35.42 -32.05
C PHE A 348 -10.76 -36.47 -33.00
N THR A 349 -10.62 -36.11 -34.27
CA THR A 349 -9.97 -36.96 -35.28
C THR A 349 -9.07 -36.14 -36.20
N LEU A 350 -7.95 -36.74 -36.60
CA LEU A 350 -7.05 -36.19 -37.63
C LEU A 350 -7.58 -36.46 -39.04
N GLU A 351 -8.68 -37.18 -39.19
CA GLU A 351 -9.30 -37.48 -40.48
C GLU A 351 -9.92 -36.22 -41.11
N GLY A 352 -10.23 -36.32 -42.42
CA GLY A 352 -10.84 -35.21 -43.15
C GLY A 352 -9.85 -34.21 -43.78
N ARG A 353 -10.41 -33.33 -44.62
CA ARG A 353 -9.66 -32.39 -45.47
C ARG A 353 -9.12 -31.19 -44.69
N THR A 354 -9.87 -30.70 -43.71
CA THR A 354 -9.49 -29.55 -42.86
C THR A 354 -8.30 -29.85 -41.96
N MET A 355 -8.11 -31.11 -41.55
CA MET A 355 -6.99 -31.57 -40.72
C MET A 355 -5.69 -31.88 -41.48
N ARG A 356 -5.66 -31.70 -42.81
CA ARG A 356 -4.45 -31.93 -43.62
C ARG A 356 -3.20 -31.20 -43.11
N PRO A 357 -3.27 -29.92 -42.67
CA PRO A 357 -2.10 -29.23 -42.12
C PRO A 357 -1.58 -29.89 -40.84
N VAL A 358 -2.48 -30.25 -39.92
CA VAL A 358 -2.13 -30.91 -38.65
C VAL A 358 -1.50 -32.28 -38.91
N LYS A 359 -2.09 -33.09 -39.80
CA LYS A 359 -1.53 -34.39 -40.21
C LYS A 359 -0.10 -34.28 -40.75
N ARG A 360 0.16 -33.29 -41.60
CA ARG A 360 1.51 -33.05 -42.16
C ARG A 360 2.49 -32.66 -41.07
N ALA A 361 2.07 -31.84 -40.09
CA ALA A 361 2.92 -31.47 -38.95
C ALA A 361 3.26 -32.70 -38.08
N VAL A 362 2.27 -33.54 -37.77
CA VAL A 362 2.48 -34.79 -37.02
C VAL A 362 3.43 -35.74 -37.76
N ALA A 363 3.24 -35.92 -39.08
CA ALA A 363 4.10 -36.78 -39.89
C ALA A 363 5.57 -36.30 -39.85
N ARG A 364 5.80 -35.00 -40.02
CA ARG A 364 7.14 -34.40 -39.95
C ARG A 364 7.83 -34.65 -38.60
N VAL A 365 7.10 -34.46 -37.50
CA VAL A 365 7.65 -34.69 -36.14
C VAL A 365 7.99 -36.16 -35.92
N ARG A 366 7.17 -37.08 -36.45
CA ARG A 366 7.45 -38.52 -36.41
C ARG A 366 8.63 -38.93 -37.28
N GLU A 367 8.74 -38.39 -38.50
CA GLU A 367 9.88 -38.63 -39.40
C GLU A 367 11.21 -38.14 -38.78
N ALA A 368 11.16 -37.10 -37.94
CA ALA A 368 12.30 -36.64 -37.16
C ALA A 368 12.65 -37.54 -35.95
N GLY A 369 11.91 -38.62 -35.73
CA GLY A 369 12.14 -39.57 -34.65
C GLY A 369 11.70 -39.08 -33.26
N CYS A 370 10.92 -38.01 -33.18
CA CYS A 370 10.44 -37.50 -31.89
C CYS A 370 9.40 -38.43 -31.26
N THR A 371 9.54 -38.71 -29.97
CA THR A 371 8.60 -39.46 -29.15
C THR A 371 8.00 -38.57 -28.07
N VAL A 372 6.81 -38.93 -27.57
CA VAL A 372 6.14 -38.25 -26.46
C VAL A 372 5.86 -39.28 -25.37
N THR A 373 6.28 -38.98 -24.15
CA THR A 373 5.97 -39.76 -22.95
C THR A 373 5.13 -38.91 -21.99
N VAL A 374 4.20 -39.55 -21.28
CA VAL A 374 3.36 -38.91 -20.26
C VAL A 374 3.60 -39.65 -18.94
N GLU A 375 4.21 -38.96 -17.99
CA GLU A 375 4.60 -39.53 -16.70
C GLU A 375 4.02 -38.72 -15.55
N ARG A 376 3.76 -39.36 -14.41
CA ARG A 376 3.35 -38.63 -13.21
C ARG A 376 4.58 -37.94 -12.63
N HIS A 377 4.38 -36.72 -12.13
CA HIS A 377 5.45 -35.96 -11.46
C HIS A 377 6.16 -36.75 -10.36
N SER A 378 5.45 -37.60 -9.61
CA SER A 378 6.02 -38.45 -8.56
C SER A 378 6.89 -39.61 -9.06
N GLN A 379 6.92 -39.88 -10.36
CA GLN A 379 7.70 -40.94 -10.99
C GLN A 379 8.98 -40.42 -11.64
N LEU A 380 9.13 -39.09 -11.77
CA LEU A 380 10.32 -38.47 -12.34
C LEU A 380 11.49 -38.58 -11.36
N ASP A 381 12.64 -39.06 -11.85
CA ASP A 381 13.87 -39.05 -11.08
C ASP A 381 14.49 -37.63 -11.04
N ALA A 382 15.45 -37.45 -10.13
CA ALA A 382 16.08 -36.14 -9.91
C ALA A 382 16.85 -35.63 -11.14
N ALA A 383 17.42 -36.54 -11.94
CA ALA A 383 18.18 -36.18 -13.14
C ALA A 383 17.27 -35.65 -14.24
N THR A 384 16.15 -36.33 -14.49
CA THR A 384 15.14 -35.91 -15.45
C THR A 384 14.51 -34.58 -15.03
N MET A 385 14.21 -34.41 -13.73
CA MET A 385 13.72 -33.15 -13.19
C MET A 385 14.69 -31.99 -13.44
N GLN A 386 15.98 -32.21 -13.15
CA GLN A 386 17.01 -31.19 -13.38
C GLN A 386 17.11 -30.82 -14.86
N GLN A 387 17.06 -31.80 -15.76
CA GLN A 387 17.06 -31.55 -17.20
C GLN A 387 15.84 -30.72 -17.64
N ILE A 388 14.65 -31.01 -17.12
CA ILE A 388 13.44 -30.23 -17.40
C ILE A 388 13.61 -28.78 -16.93
N ILE A 389 14.19 -28.55 -15.74
CA ILE A 389 14.46 -27.20 -15.21
C ILE A 389 15.41 -26.45 -16.14
N GLU A 390 16.53 -27.06 -16.53
CA GLU A 390 17.52 -26.44 -17.44
C GLU A 390 16.94 -26.10 -18.81
N LEU A 391 16.03 -26.92 -19.33
CA LEU A 391 15.34 -26.65 -20.58
C LEU A 391 14.27 -25.56 -20.45
N SER A 392 13.70 -25.36 -19.26
CA SER A 392 12.69 -24.31 -19.01
C SER A 392 13.30 -22.90 -18.87
N GLU A 393 14.60 -22.81 -18.58
CA GLU A 393 15.35 -21.55 -18.45
C GLU A 393 15.96 -21.08 -19.77
N LYS A 394 16.00 -21.96 -20.79
CA LYS A 394 16.42 -21.64 -22.16
C LYS A 394 15.26 -21.13 -22.99
#